data_AF-A0A7L0SJD8-F1
#
_entry.id   AF-A0A7L0SJD8-F1
#
_cell.length_a   1.000
_cell.length_b   1.000
_cell.length_c   1.000
_cell.angle_alpha   90.00
_cell.angle_beta   90.00
_cell.angle_gamma   90.00
#
_symmetry.space_group_name_H-M   'P 1'
#
loop_
_entity.id
_entity.type
_entity.pdbx_description
1 polymer ?
#
loop_
_entity_poly.entity_id
_entity_poly.type
_entity_poly.pdbx_seq_one_letter_code
_entity_poly.pdbx_strand_id
1 'polypeptide(L)'
;TVIRAAILIQNWYRFTMARIEMRRRYSLSIFQSIEYADEQDQLQVCNLQFFLYNQLCYSQRTGKVAQTKWFPSVSQVVDEGLYLTEFEKKIDVPDSYYGPRLSFPLTVEDANALLHAFRNEQLLHARYVLQLLCETRRVLKEMPNITHLSTSYSKEITVCGDLHGNLDDLLLIFYKNGLPSEQNRYVFNGDFVDRGKNSMEILILLFAFLLIYPNDLHLNRGNHEDYIMNLRYGFTKEVSKKYKDHGKQILCLLRDVFSWLPLATIIDSKVLILHGGISDTTDLDFLNALERNKVRDHIHVGVILFSLKNLAVQMLRSSFCCLQILDILWSDPRSQKGCTPNKCRGGGCYFGPDVTAKLFERYNLKMLIRSHEFKPEGYEISHDGKVITIFSASNYYEEGSNRGAYIKLNPELIPRFVQYRVSKYTRRQNLRERVGTIESSALKSLREKIYAHRSELTSAFAQYDLNGTGKISVNDWAAAMESVLQLELPWRMLRSQLAQMNPDGEVDFMSCFYDLKVGQPIKEVQPALVETLCRYRKDLEIIFNVIDKDHSGLISLEEFSQTWKLFASHLGINVYDESLDKLVLSIDYNKDGHIDFNEFLEAFHVVHRLEKKAN
;
A
#
# COMPACT_ATOMS: atom_id res chain seq x y z
N THR A 1 -11.09 -36.77 -43.41
CA THR A 1 -9.77 -36.26 -43.83
C THR A 1 -9.05 -35.66 -42.64
N VAL A 2 -7.77 -35.96 -42.47
CA VAL A 2 -6.89 -35.50 -41.37
C VAL A 2 -6.94 -33.98 -41.18
N ILE A 3 -7.11 -33.21 -42.27
CA ILE A 3 -7.23 -31.75 -42.27
C ILE A 3 -8.46 -31.26 -41.48
N ARG A 4 -9.62 -31.91 -41.60
CA ARG A 4 -10.83 -31.52 -40.83
C ARG A 4 -10.65 -31.77 -39.33
N ALA A 5 -9.99 -32.86 -38.96
CA ALA A 5 -9.67 -33.16 -37.56
C ALA A 5 -8.68 -32.14 -36.98
N ALA A 6 -7.65 -31.74 -37.74
CA ALA A 6 -6.69 -30.72 -37.32
C ALA A 6 -7.34 -29.36 -37.06
N ILE A 7 -8.27 -28.92 -37.93
CA ILE A 7 -9.02 -27.67 -37.75
C ILE A 7 -9.89 -27.72 -36.48
N LEU A 8 -10.58 -28.84 -36.22
CA LEU A 8 -11.39 -29.01 -35.02
C LEU A 8 -10.55 -28.95 -33.74
N ILE A 9 -9.38 -29.60 -33.74
CA ILE A 9 -8.44 -29.56 -32.61
C ILE A 9 -7.92 -28.13 -32.39
N GLN A 10 -7.55 -27.42 -33.45
CA GLN A 10 -7.10 -26.02 -33.35
C GLN A 10 -8.19 -25.10 -32.83
N ASN A 11 -9.43 -25.25 -33.30
CA ASN A 11 -10.57 -24.45 -32.83
C ASN A 11 -10.89 -24.74 -31.36
N TRP A 12 -10.92 -26.02 -30.97
CA TRP A 12 -11.09 -26.42 -29.58
C TRP A 12 -9.97 -25.87 -28.69
N TYR A 13 -8.71 -25.94 -29.14
CA TYR A 13 -7.57 -25.39 -28.42
C TYR A 13 -7.67 -23.87 -28.26
N ARG A 14 -7.95 -23.12 -29.34
CA ARG A 14 -8.13 -21.66 -29.29
C ARG A 14 -9.26 -21.27 -28.35
N PHE A 15 -10.41 -21.95 -28.42
CA PHE A 15 -11.54 -21.72 -27.53
C PHE A 15 -11.19 -22.01 -26.07
N THR A 16 -10.51 -23.13 -25.81
CA THR A 16 -10.07 -23.49 -24.46
C THR A 16 -9.07 -22.49 -23.90
N MET A 17 -8.09 -22.04 -24.70
CA MET A 17 -7.12 -21.01 -24.29
C MET A 17 -7.80 -19.66 -24.05
N ALA A 18 -8.73 -19.25 -24.92
CA ALA A 18 -9.48 -18.00 -24.75
C ALA A 18 -10.31 -18.01 -23.45
N ARG A 19 -10.93 -19.15 -23.10
CA ARG A 19 -11.66 -19.29 -21.82
C ARG A 19 -10.73 -19.22 -20.61
N ILE A 20 -9.57 -19.86 -20.68
CA ILE A 20 -8.58 -19.82 -19.60
C ILE A 20 -8.05 -18.39 -19.42
N GLU A 21 -7.76 -17.69 -20.52
CA GLU A 21 -7.29 -16.31 -20.49
C GLU A 21 -8.38 -15.34 -19.99
N MET A 22 -9.64 -15.53 -20.40
CA MET A 22 -10.77 -14.78 -19.85
C MET A 22 -10.86 -14.95 -18.32
N ARG A 23 -10.74 -16.20 -17.83
CA ARG A 23 -10.74 -16.52 -16.39
C ARG A 23 -9.61 -15.82 -15.65
N ARG A 24 -8.41 -15.87 -16.20
CA ARG A 24 -7.25 -15.15 -15.67
C ARG A 24 -7.53 -13.64 -15.58
N ARG A 25 -8.02 -13.02 -16.66
CA ARG A 25 -8.22 -11.56 -16.73
C ARG A 25 -9.24 -11.03 -15.73
N TYR A 26 -10.42 -11.64 -15.62
CA TYR A 26 -11.37 -11.15 -14.61
C TYR A 26 -10.89 -11.42 -13.19
N SER A 27 -10.16 -12.51 -12.95
CA SER A 27 -9.63 -12.80 -11.61
C SER A 27 -8.62 -11.74 -11.17
N LEU A 28 -7.74 -11.31 -12.07
CA LEU A 28 -6.82 -10.21 -11.82
C LEU A 28 -7.55 -8.87 -11.69
N SER A 29 -8.58 -8.63 -12.50
CA SER A 29 -9.44 -7.44 -12.39
C SER A 29 -10.12 -7.36 -11.02
N ILE A 30 -10.58 -8.49 -10.46
CA ILE A 30 -11.18 -8.54 -9.12
C ILE A 30 -10.18 -8.04 -8.08
N PHE A 31 -8.95 -8.59 -8.07
CA PHE A 31 -7.94 -8.18 -7.11
C PHE A 31 -7.60 -6.69 -7.22
N GLN A 32 -7.36 -6.22 -8.45
CA GLN A 32 -7.02 -4.82 -8.72
C GLN A 32 -8.16 -3.87 -8.30
N SER A 33 -9.41 -4.18 -8.63
CA SER A 33 -10.55 -3.34 -8.24
C SER A 33 -10.73 -3.27 -6.72
N ILE A 34 -10.54 -4.39 -6.01
CA ILE A 34 -10.62 -4.41 -4.54
C ILE A 34 -9.48 -3.57 -3.93
N GLU A 35 -8.26 -3.73 -4.44
CA GLU A 35 -7.09 -2.98 -3.97
C GLU A 35 -7.25 -1.47 -4.18
N TYR A 36 -7.69 -1.04 -5.35
CA TYR A 36 -7.89 0.37 -5.67
C TYR A 36 -8.99 0.98 -4.80
N ALA A 37 -10.11 0.26 -4.60
CA ALA A 37 -11.15 0.69 -3.69
C ALA A 37 -10.62 0.86 -2.26
N ASP A 38 -9.81 -0.09 -1.77
CA ASP A 38 -9.21 -0.01 -0.44
C ASP A 38 -8.22 1.17 -0.30
N GLU A 39 -7.48 1.53 -1.37
CA GLU A 39 -6.61 2.73 -1.44
C GLU A 39 -7.42 4.03 -1.43
N GLN A 40 -8.50 4.08 -2.21
CA GLN A 40 -9.39 5.23 -2.27
C GLN A 40 -10.05 5.50 -0.92
N ASP A 41 -10.56 4.45 -0.26
CA ASP A 41 -11.15 4.54 1.08
C ASP A 41 -10.13 5.12 2.08
N GLN A 42 -8.86 4.69 1.99
CA GLN A 42 -7.83 5.19 2.88
C GLN A 42 -7.56 6.68 2.69
N LEU A 43 -7.44 7.15 1.45
CA LEU A 43 -7.24 8.58 1.19
C LEU A 43 -8.44 9.42 1.63
N GLN A 44 -9.66 8.86 1.62
CA GLN A 44 -10.82 9.53 2.19
C GLN A 44 -10.76 9.61 3.73
N VAL A 45 -10.34 8.55 4.42
CA VAL A 45 -10.15 8.54 5.89
C VAL A 45 -9.05 9.52 6.32
N CYS A 46 -7.99 9.68 5.52
CA CYS A 46 -6.95 10.68 5.76
C CYS A 46 -7.53 12.12 5.86
N ASN A 47 -8.59 12.44 5.10
CA ASN A 47 -9.24 13.75 5.17
C ASN A 47 -9.81 14.05 6.56
N LEU A 48 -10.40 13.03 7.19
CA LEU A 48 -10.97 13.14 8.53
C LEU A 48 -9.86 13.28 9.60
N GLN A 49 -8.79 12.50 9.46
CA GLN A 49 -7.63 12.55 10.36
C GLN A 49 -6.89 13.90 10.30
N PHE A 50 -6.75 14.48 9.11
CA PHE A 50 -6.13 15.80 8.91
C PHE A 50 -6.96 16.94 9.52
N PHE A 51 -8.28 16.85 9.44
CA PHE A 51 -9.17 17.80 10.12
C PHE A 51 -8.92 17.82 11.64
N LEU A 52 -8.85 16.62 12.26
CA LEU A 52 -8.58 16.47 13.69
C LEU A 52 -7.21 17.09 14.06
N TYR A 53 -6.19 16.91 13.21
CA TYR A 53 -4.86 17.48 13.40
C TYR A 53 -4.81 19.03 13.30
N ASN A 54 -5.49 19.63 12.33
CA ASN A 54 -5.46 21.08 12.14
C ASN A 54 -6.19 21.86 13.25
N GLN A 55 -7.31 21.36 13.76
CA GLN A 55 -8.01 21.96 14.90
C GLN A 55 -7.11 21.98 16.16
N LEU A 56 -6.30 20.94 16.36
CA LEU A 56 -5.31 20.86 17.44
C LEU A 56 -4.19 21.90 17.29
N CYS A 57 -3.64 22.07 16.09
CA CYS A 57 -2.62 23.10 15.83
C CYS A 57 -3.18 24.53 15.97
N TYR A 58 -4.47 24.74 15.69
CA TYR A 58 -5.16 26.03 15.90
C TYR A 58 -5.43 26.29 17.39
N SER A 59 -5.82 25.26 18.16
CA SER A 59 -6.00 25.32 19.62
C SER A 59 -4.68 25.58 20.37
N GLN A 60 -3.55 25.07 19.87
CA GLN A 60 -2.22 25.37 20.42
C GLN A 60 -1.81 26.85 20.28
N ARG A 61 -2.38 27.59 19.33
CA ARG A 61 -2.16 29.05 19.19
C ARG A 61 -3.01 29.89 20.13
N THR A 62 -4.10 29.35 20.69
CA THR A 62 -5.04 30.08 21.56
C THR A 62 -4.85 29.82 23.05
N GLY A 63 -3.82 29.05 23.44
CA GLY A 63 -3.28 29.02 24.81
C GLY A 63 -4.18 28.38 25.87
N LYS A 64 -5.22 27.63 25.50
CA LYS A 64 -6.11 26.95 26.44
C LYS A 64 -6.25 25.46 26.11
N VAL A 65 -5.21 24.65 26.36
CA VAL A 65 -5.21 23.22 26.74
C VAL A 65 -3.75 22.86 27.05
N ALA A 66 -3.52 22.03 28.07
CA ALA A 66 -2.18 21.55 28.46
C ALA A 66 -1.42 20.92 27.27
N GLN A 67 -0.09 21.06 27.28
CA GLN A 67 0.82 20.56 26.23
C GLN A 67 0.76 19.02 26.10
N THR A 68 -0.22 18.49 25.38
CA THR A 68 -0.24 17.07 25.00
C THR A 68 -0.01 16.98 23.50
N LYS A 69 1.25 16.77 23.11
CA LYS A 69 1.64 16.58 21.71
C LYS A 69 1.07 15.22 21.25
N TRP A 70 0.14 15.27 20.31
CA TRP A 70 -0.66 14.13 19.85
C TRP A 70 0.14 13.09 19.06
N PHE A 71 1.26 13.54 18.50
CA PHE A 71 2.36 12.68 18.13
C PHE A 71 3.40 12.81 19.23
N PRO A 72 4.20 11.77 19.54
CA PRO A 72 5.47 12.03 20.17
C PRO A 72 6.10 13.10 19.29
N SER A 73 6.27 14.28 19.87
CA SER A 73 7.25 15.20 19.35
C SER A 73 8.46 14.32 19.17
N VAL A 74 9.01 14.32 17.97
CA VAL A 74 10.43 14.06 17.84
C VAL A 74 11.04 15.12 18.76
N SER A 75 11.13 14.80 20.05
CA SER A 75 11.77 15.57 21.09
C SER A 75 13.09 15.84 20.43
N GLN A 76 13.28 17.12 20.07
CA GLN A 76 14.44 17.67 19.37
C GLN A 76 15.45 16.55 19.16
N VAL A 77 15.46 15.86 18.01
CA VAL A 77 16.44 14.79 17.78
C VAL A 77 17.79 15.47 17.96
N VAL A 78 18.29 15.26 19.17
CA VAL A 78 19.38 15.88 19.89
C VAL A 78 20.64 15.58 19.10
N ASP A 79 21.49 16.56 18.86
CA ASP A 79 22.86 16.46 18.32
C ASP A 79 23.29 15.16 17.60
N GLU A 80 23.47 15.22 16.27
CA GLU A 80 23.64 14.08 15.35
C GLU A 80 24.88 13.20 15.59
N GLY A 81 25.82 13.62 16.44
CA GLY A 81 27.07 12.90 16.70
C GLY A 81 27.06 11.83 17.81
N LEU A 82 25.99 11.70 18.61
CA LEU A 82 25.98 10.88 19.84
C LEU A 82 25.13 9.59 19.78
N TYR A 83 24.32 9.40 18.74
CA TYR A 83 23.29 8.36 18.64
C TYR A 83 23.79 6.92 18.75
N LEU A 84 24.89 6.60 18.04
CA LEU A 84 25.39 5.22 18.01
C LEU A 84 25.69 4.74 19.43
N THR A 85 26.47 5.53 20.18
CA THR A 85 26.88 5.26 21.57
C THR A 85 25.72 5.33 22.58
N GLU A 86 24.68 6.10 22.27
CA GLU A 86 23.50 6.22 23.13
C GLU A 86 22.68 4.92 23.12
N PHE A 87 22.46 4.32 21.95
CA PHE A 87 21.79 3.02 21.86
C PHE A 87 22.61 1.90 22.49
N GLU A 88 23.94 1.96 22.43
CA GLU A 88 24.79 0.97 23.11
C GLU A 88 24.64 1.00 24.62
N LYS A 89 24.44 2.20 25.18
CA LYS A 89 24.26 2.40 26.63
C LYS A 89 22.84 2.07 27.08
N LYS A 90 21.84 2.32 26.23
CA LYS A 90 20.41 2.20 26.60
C LYS A 90 19.79 0.84 26.27
N ILE A 91 20.32 0.13 25.27
CA ILE A 91 19.73 -1.12 24.77
C ILE A 91 20.80 -2.20 24.84
N ASP A 92 20.70 -3.05 25.88
CA ASP A 92 21.59 -4.19 26.04
C ASP A 92 21.28 -5.28 25.00
N VAL A 93 22.32 -5.99 24.55
CA VAL A 93 22.18 -7.10 23.61
C VAL A 93 22.54 -8.37 24.36
N PRO A 94 21.57 -9.24 24.66
CA PRO A 94 21.82 -10.41 25.50
C PRO A 94 22.84 -11.35 24.85
N ASP A 95 23.62 -12.06 25.67
CA ASP A 95 24.59 -13.06 25.19
C ASP A 95 23.92 -14.21 24.42
N SER A 96 22.63 -14.46 24.69
CA SER A 96 21.81 -15.42 23.94
C SER A 96 21.50 -14.97 22.51
N TYR A 97 21.75 -13.72 22.15
CA TYR A 97 21.60 -13.23 20.79
C TYR A 97 22.78 -13.65 19.91
N TYR A 98 22.50 -14.59 18.99
CA TYR A 98 23.45 -15.17 18.03
C TYR A 98 23.31 -14.58 16.61
N GLY A 99 22.62 -13.46 16.44
CA GLY A 99 22.45 -12.82 15.14
C GLY A 99 23.57 -11.85 14.80
N PRO A 100 23.50 -11.24 13.60
CA PRO A 100 24.50 -10.26 13.16
C PRO A 100 24.65 -9.14 14.18
N ARG A 101 25.89 -8.84 14.56
CA ARG A 101 26.26 -7.70 15.41
C ARG A 101 26.95 -6.68 14.54
N LEU A 102 26.25 -5.59 14.24
CA LEU A 102 26.73 -4.59 13.29
C LEU A 102 27.67 -3.59 13.97
N SER A 103 28.72 -3.19 13.24
CA SER A 103 29.58 -2.07 13.58
C SER A 103 29.62 -1.08 12.42
N PHE A 104 29.61 0.22 12.71
CA PHE A 104 29.62 1.27 11.70
C PHE A 104 31.03 1.88 11.59
N PRO A 105 31.54 2.17 10.37
CA PRO A 105 30.89 2.00 9.07
C PRO A 105 30.69 0.53 8.67
N LEU A 106 29.60 0.23 7.97
CA LEU A 106 29.26 -1.14 7.55
C LEU A 106 30.23 -1.65 6.48
N THR A 107 30.45 -2.96 6.50
CA THR A 107 31.30 -3.70 5.57
C THR A 107 30.49 -4.68 4.72
N VAL A 108 31.12 -5.24 3.68
CA VAL A 108 30.49 -6.27 2.84
C VAL A 108 30.22 -7.54 3.65
N GLU A 109 31.08 -7.85 4.61
CA GLU A 109 30.92 -8.94 5.56
C GLU A 109 29.64 -8.78 6.39
N ASP A 110 29.32 -7.56 6.84
CA ASP A 110 28.08 -7.25 7.56
C ASP A 110 26.85 -7.51 6.69
N ALA A 111 26.87 -7.05 5.43
CA ALA A 111 25.77 -7.31 4.48
C ALA A 111 25.59 -8.80 4.20
N ASN A 112 26.68 -9.55 4.06
CA ASN A 112 26.63 -11.01 3.89
C ASN A 112 26.08 -11.72 5.13
N ALA A 113 26.44 -11.25 6.34
CA ALA A 113 25.88 -11.75 7.58
C ALA A 113 24.36 -11.50 7.68
N LEU A 114 23.90 -10.31 7.28
CA LEU A 114 22.47 -9.98 7.20
C LEU A 114 21.72 -10.85 6.18
N LEU A 115 22.28 -11.04 4.98
CA LEU A 115 21.71 -11.93 3.96
C LEU A 115 21.58 -13.37 4.48
N HIS A 116 22.61 -13.87 5.15
CA HIS A 116 22.58 -15.20 5.74
C HIS A 116 21.55 -15.30 6.87
N ALA A 117 21.49 -14.30 7.76
CA ALA A 117 20.54 -14.26 8.86
C ALA A 117 19.09 -14.27 8.36
N PHE A 118 18.74 -13.39 7.41
CA PHE A 118 17.37 -13.28 6.91
C PHE A 118 16.94 -14.48 6.07
N ARG A 119 17.87 -15.15 5.37
CA ARG A 119 17.59 -16.43 4.71
C ARG A 119 17.24 -17.55 5.69
N ASN A 120 17.75 -17.47 6.92
CA ASN A 120 17.47 -18.40 8.01
C ASN A 120 16.40 -17.86 8.99
N GLU A 121 15.59 -16.89 8.54
CA GLU A 121 14.50 -16.29 9.33
C GLU A 121 14.95 -15.68 10.67
N GLN A 122 16.21 -15.25 10.75
CA GLN A 122 16.79 -14.68 11.96
C GLN A 122 16.65 -13.16 12.00
N LEU A 123 16.07 -12.64 13.08
CA LEU A 123 15.83 -11.21 13.26
C LEU A 123 17.11 -10.44 13.65
N LEU A 124 17.29 -9.24 13.08
CA LEU A 124 18.31 -8.30 13.53
C LEU A 124 17.90 -7.67 14.87
N HIS A 125 18.82 -7.54 15.83
CA HIS A 125 18.48 -6.95 17.14
C HIS A 125 18.06 -5.48 17.00
N ALA A 126 17.08 -5.03 17.81
CA ALA A 126 16.52 -3.67 17.75
C ALA A 126 17.59 -2.56 17.86
N ARG A 127 18.62 -2.76 18.69
CA ARG A 127 19.78 -1.86 18.79
C ARG A 127 20.40 -1.58 17.42
N TYR A 128 20.74 -2.62 16.67
CA TYR A 128 21.40 -2.49 15.37
C TYR A 128 20.47 -1.92 14.32
N VAL A 129 19.16 -2.19 14.40
CA VAL A 129 18.15 -1.56 13.54
C VAL A 129 18.11 -0.05 13.75
N LEU A 130 18.02 0.40 15.01
CA LEU A 130 17.99 1.83 15.34
C LEU A 130 19.28 2.54 14.89
N GLN A 131 20.44 1.92 15.12
CA GLN A 131 21.73 2.43 14.65
C GLN A 131 21.78 2.54 13.11
N LEU A 132 21.34 1.49 12.40
CA LEU A 132 21.27 1.48 10.93
C LEU A 132 20.39 2.60 10.39
N LEU A 133 19.20 2.81 10.98
CA LEU A 133 18.27 3.85 10.56
C LEU A 133 18.83 5.26 10.81
N CYS A 134 19.56 5.48 11.90
CA CYS A 134 20.23 6.75 12.17
C CYS A 134 21.30 7.07 11.13
N GLU A 135 22.18 6.11 10.79
CA GLU A 135 23.19 6.31 9.74
C GLU A 135 22.56 6.48 8.36
N THR A 136 21.52 5.70 8.06
CA THR A 136 20.76 5.82 6.79
C THR A 136 20.17 7.20 6.65
N ARG A 137 19.53 7.72 7.70
CA ARG A 137 18.99 9.07 7.74
C ARG A 137 20.06 10.12 7.45
N ARG A 138 21.25 9.99 8.04
CA ARG A 138 22.38 10.91 7.83
C ARG A 138 22.78 10.94 6.36
N VAL A 139 22.97 9.78 5.73
CA VAL A 139 23.33 9.67 4.30
C VAL A 139 22.21 10.20 3.40
N LEU A 140 20.96 9.81 3.65
CA LEU A 140 19.82 10.26 2.84
C LEU A 140 19.63 11.78 2.89
N LYS A 141 19.91 12.45 4.01
CA LYS A 141 19.84 13.92 4.11
C LYS A 141 20.76 14.66 3.14
N GLU A 142 21.92 14.10 2.89
CA GLU A 142 22.93 14.68 1.99
C GLU A 142 22.57 14.45 0.51
N MET A 143 21.66 13.52 0.21
CA MET A 143 21.24 13.21 -1.15
C MET A 143 20.29 14.29 -1.73
N PRO A 144 20.37 14.55 -3.05
CA PRO A 144 19.42 15.43 -3.73
C PRO A 144 18.04 14.77 -3.85
N ASN A 145 17.02 15.55 -4.19
CA ASN A 145 15.69 15.00 -4.49
C ASN A 145 15.68 14.19 -5.79
N ILE A 146 16.46 14.62 -6.78
CA ILE A 146 16.64 13.91 -8.04
C ILE A 146 18.10 13.45 -8.14
N THR A 147 18.31 12.14 -8.09
CA THR A 147 19.64 11.55 -8.23
C THR A 147 20.03 11.47 -9.70
N HIS A 148 21.23 11.92 -10.05
CA HIS A 148 21.73 11.86 -11.42
C HIS A 148 22.78 10.76 -11.56
N LEU A 149 22.55 9.83 -12.48
CA LEU A 149 23.45 8.71 -12.76
C LEU A 149 23.94 8.73 -14.20
N SER A 150 25.09 8.13 -14.43
CA SER A 150 25.59 7.90 -15.79
C SER A 150 26.02 6.46 -16.00
N THR A 151 25.60 5.91 -17.15
CA THR A 151 26.04 4.59 -17.64
C THR A 151 27.48 4.59 -18.15
N SER A 152 28.15 5.75 -18.23
CA SER A 152 29.54 5.87 -18.69
C SER A 152 30.54 5.07 -17.85
N TYR A 153 30.26 4.95 -16.54
CA TYR A 153 31.14 4.29 -15.57
C TYR A 153 30.68 2.86 -15.25
N SER A 154 29.37 2.59 -15.33
CA SER A 154 28.74 1.30 -15.04
C SER A 154 28.24 0.68 -16.34
N LYS A 155 28.79 -0.46 -16.75
CA LYS A 155 28.41 -1.16 -18.00
C LYS A 155 26.90 -1.39 -18.12
N GLU A 156 26.20 -1.62 -17.01
CA GLU A 156 24.75 -1.71 -16.95
C GLU A 156 24.26 -1.10 -15.62
N ILE A 157 23.06 -0.50 -15.61
CA ILE A 157 22.33 -0.11 -14.40
C ILE A 157 21.07 -0.96 -14.29
N THR A 158 20.85 -1.59 -13.13
CA THR A 158 19.66 -2.38 -12.86
C THR A 158 18.58 -1.53 -12.20
N VAL A 159 17.34 -1.58 -12.71
CA VAL A 159 16.18 -0.90 -12.14
C VAL A 159 15.17 -1.94 -11.67
N CYS A 160 14.85 -1.91 -10.39
CA CYS A 160 13.84 -2.74 -9.73
C CYS A 160 12.61 -1.87 -9.39
N GLY A 161 11.42 -2.43 -9.55
CA GLY A 161 10.17 -1.82 -9.07
C GLY A 161 9.82 -2.31 -7.68
N ASP A 162 8.52 -2.34 -7.39
CA ASP A 162 7.94 -2.63 -6.09
C ASP A 162 8.35 -4.02 -5.60
N LEU A 163 8.59 -4.15 -4.29
CA LEU A 163 8.91 -5.41 -3.62
C LEU A 163 7.86 -5.81 -2.59
N HIS A 164 7.18 -4.85 -1.95
CA HIS A 164 6.08 -5.07 -1.01
C HIS A 164 6.34 -6.20 0.00
N GLY A 165 7.47 -6.15 0.70
CA GLY A 165 7.79 -7.14 1.74
C GLY A 165 8.04 -8.57 1.23
N ASN A 166 8.23 -8.80 -0.08
CA ASN A 166 8.58 -10.10 -0.65
C ASN A 166 10.10 -10.33 -0.69
N LEU A 167 10.67 -10.73 0.46
CA LEU A 167 12.12 -10.93 0.60
C LEU A 167 12.69 -11.97 -0.38
N ASP A 168 11.95 -13.05 -0.66
CA ASP A 168 12.39 -14.09 -1.60
C ASP A 168 12.65 -13.54 -3.01
N ASP A 169 11.87 -12.55 -3.45
CA ASP A 169 12.06 -11.90 -4.74
C ASP A 169 13.36 -11.08 -4.75
N LEU A 170 13.62 -10.30 -3.69
CA LEU A 170 14.86 -9.55 -3.54
C LEU A 170 16.08 -10.47 -3.54
N LEU A 171 16.04 -11.55 -2.76
CA LEU A 171 17.12 -12.55 -2.70
C LEU A 171 17.34 -13.22 -4.06
N LEU A 172 16.27 -13.50 -4.82
CA LEU A 172 16.36 -14.06 -6.15
C LEU A 172 16.97 -13.08 -7.16
N ILE A 173 16.63 -11.78 -7.06
CA ILE A 173 17.26 -10.72 -7.86
C ILE A 173 18.76 -10.71 -7.59
N PHE A 174 19.16 -10.62 -6.32
CA PHE A 174 20.57 -10.63 -5.91
C PHE A 174 21.31 -11.90 -6.33
N TYR A 175 20.67 -13.07 -6.25
CA TYR A 175 21.26 -14.31 -6.70
C TYR A 175 21.49 -14.34 -8.22
N LYS A 176 20.53 -13.84 -9.02
CA LYS A 176 20.61 -13.89 -10.49
C LYS A 176 21.41 -12.75 -11.11
N ASN A 177 21.33 -11.56 -10.52
CA ASN A 177 21.94 -10.35 -11.04
C ASN A 177 23.23 -9.93 -10.31
N GLY A 178 23.57 -10.61 -9.22
CA GLY A 178 24.68 -10.24 -8.34
C GLY A 178 24.30 -9.18 -7.32
N LEU A 179 25.08 -9.08 -6.25
CA LEU A 179 24.88 -8.08 -5.20
C LEU A 179 25.23 -6.67 -5.70
N PRO A 180 24.68 -5.63 -5.05
CA PRO A 180 25.12 -4.25 -5.26
C PRO A 180 26.63 -4.11 -5.05
N SER A 181 27.28 -3.38 -5.96
CA SER A 181 28.71 -3.07 -5.91
C SER A 181 29.01 -1.92 -6.88
N GLU A 182 30.23 -1.39 -6.84
CA GLU A 182 30.72 -0.37 -7.78
C GLU A 182 30.53 -0.75 -9.26
N GLN A 183 30.54 -2.06 -9.59
CA GLN A 183 30.35 -2.57 -10.94
C GLN A 183 28.90 -2.98 -11.25
N ASN A 184 28.02 -3.04 -10.24
CA ASN A 184 26.65 -3.52 -10.37
C ASN A 184 25.69 -2.57 -9.65
N ARG A 185 25.31 -1.49 -10.35
CA ARG A 185 24.46 -0.44 -9.81
C ARG A 185 22.99 -0.82 -9.81
N TYR A 186 22.28 -0.39 -8.77
CA TYR A 186 20.85 -0.61 -8.62
C TYR A 186 20.10 0.70 -8.37
N VAL A 187 18.90 0.79 -8.94
CA VAL A 187 17.86 1.74 -8.57
C VAL A 187 16.64 0.92 -8.13
N PHE A 188 16.27 1.01 -6.85
CA PHE A 188 15.01 0.45 -6.34
C PHE A 188 13.96 1.57 -6.28
N ASN A 189 12.88 1.40 -7.04
CA ASN A 189 11.96 2.48 -7.35
C ASN A 189 10.68 2.43 -6.49
N GLY A 190 10.85 2.62 -5.18
CA GLY A 190 9.76 2.72 -4.20
C GLY A 190 9.08 1.40 -3.84
N ASP A 191 8.20 1.47 -2.84
CA ASP A 191 7.32 0.40 -2.39
C ASP A 191 8.07 -0.87 -1.95
N PHE A 192 8.98 -0.65 -1.00
CA PHE A 192 9.78 -1.70 -0.39
C PHE A 192 8.98 -2.48 0.67
N VAL A 193 8.05 -1.78 1.32
CA VAL A 193 7.30 -2.24 2.49
C VAL A 193 5.81 -2.47 2.19
N ASP A 194 5.09 -2.88 3.24
CA ASP A 194 3.66 -3.20 3.24
C ASP A 194 3.29 -4.44 2.41
N ARG A 195 2.06 -4.94 2.64
CA ARG A 195 1.44 -6.12 2.01
C ARG A 195 2.12 -7.45 2.38
N GLY A 196 3.42 -7.58 2.11
CA GLY A 196 4.24 -8.72 2.48
C GLY A 196 4.61 -8.75 3.97
N LYS A 197 5.29 -9.82 4.39
CA LYS A 197 5.62 -10.08 5.81
C LYS A 197 7.08 -9.79 6.18
N ASN A 198 7.91 -9.50 5.18
CA ASN A 198 9.35 -9.36 5.32
C ASN A 198 9.84 -7.96 4.91
N SER A 199 9.03 -6.94 5.19
CA SER A 199 9.33 -5.54 4.84
C SER A 199 10.57 -5.03 5.57
N MET A 200 10.72 -5.37 6.85
CA MET A 200 11.87 -4.94 7.66
C MET A 200 13.18 -5.55 7.16
N GLU A 201 13.19 -6.82 6.77
CA GLU A 201 14.38 -7.47 6.22
C GLU A 201 14.80 -6.83 4.89
N ILE A 202 13.84 -6.51 4.02
CA ILE A 202 14.11 -5.78 2.78
C ILE A 202 14.73 -4.42 3.07
N LEU A 203 14.10 -3.60 3.92
CA LEU A 203 14.64 -2.28 4.26
C LEU A 203 16.05 -2.37 4.84
N ILE A 204 16.29 -3.31 5.76
CA ILE A 204 17.61 -3.48 6.39
C ILE A 204 18.65 -3.81 5.32
N LEU A 205 18.36 -4.71 4.39
CA LEU A 205 19.28 -5.04 3.29
C LEU A 205 19.53 -3.85 2.37
N LEU A 206 18.47 -3.16 1.94
CA LEU A 206 18.59 -2.00 1.05
C LEU A 206 19.38 -0.87 1.71
N PHE A 207 19.13 -0.57 2.98
CA PHE A 207 19.86 0.44 3.74
C PHE A 207 21.30 0.02 4.04
N ALA A 208 21.56 -1.25 4.35
CA ALA A 208 22.92 -1.74 4.52
C ALA A 208 23.74 -1.55 3.24
N PHE A 209 23.20 -1.95 2.07
CA PHE A 209 23.88 -1.74 0.80
C PHE A 209 23.97 -0.26 0.40
N LEU A 210 23.01 0.59 0.76
CA LEU A 210 23.09 2.04 0.56
C LEU A 210 24.26 2.64 1.36
N LEU A 211 24.46 2.20 2.60
CA LEU A 211 25.53 2.69 3.46
C LEU A 211 26.92 2.20 3.00
N ILE A 212 27.00 0.98 2.46
CA ILE A 212 28.24 0.41 1.92
C ILE A 212 28.57 1.02 0.54
N TYR A 213 27.55 1.20 -0.31
CA TYR A 213 27.69 1.67 -1.70
C TYR A 213 26.79 2.89 -2.00
N PRO A 214 27.00 4.04 -1.35
CA PRO A 214 26.11 5.21 -1.47
C PRO A 214 26.07 5.82 -2.88
N ASN A 215 27.07 5.51 -3.72
CA ASN A 215 27.14 5.98 -5.11
C ASN A 215 26.60 4.97 -6.14
N ASP A 216 26.24 3.75 -5.71
CA ASP A 216 25.91 2.66 -6.63
C ASP A 216 24.58 1.96 -6.32
N LEU A 217 24.05 2.09 -5.09
CA LEU A 217 22.68 1.69 -4.76
C LEU A 217 21.82 2.93 -4.46
N HIS A 218 20.76 3.11 -5.25
CA HIS A 218 19.87 4.25 -5.17
C HIS A 218 18.45 3.81 -4.84
N LEU A 219 17.79 4.58 -3.98
CA LEU A 219 16.42 4.34 -3.54
C LEU A 219 15.58 5.56 -3.92
N ASN A 220 14.52 5.36 -4.69
CA ASN A 220 13.46 6.35 -4.84
C ASN A 220 12.32 6.04 -3.86
N ARG A 221 11.62 7.07 -3.41
CA ARG A 221 10.44 6.95 -2.55
C ARG A 221 9.25 6.44 -3.36
N GLY A 222 8.50 5.49 -2.80
CA GLY A 222 7.17 5.08 -3.26
C GLY A 222 6.06 5.65 -2.39
N ASN A 223 4.81 5.35 -2.72
CA ASN A 223 3.67 5.81 -1.92
C ASN A 223 3.55 5.03 -0.60
N HIS A 224 4.08 3.81 -0.53
CA HIS A 224 4.08 3.00 0.69
C HIS A 224 5.20 3.38 1.69
N GLU A 225 6.18 4.20 1.31
CA GLU A 225 7.09 4.85 2.27
C GLU A 225 6.42 6.08 2.92
N ASP A 226 5.23 5.86 3.48
CA ASP A 226 4.38 6.82 4.17
C ASP A 226 3.71 6.17 5.38
N TYR A 227 3.72 6.87 6.51
CA TYR A 227 3.20 6.36 7.78
C TYR A 227 1.73 5.95 7.70
N ILE A 228 0.91 6.67 6.92
CA ILE A 228 -0.52 6.41 6.82
C ILE A 228 -0.80 5.16 5.99
N MET A 229 0.03 4.88 4.98
CA MET A 229 -0.03 3.60 4.27
C MET A 229 0.37 2.45 5.19
N ASN A 230 1.45 2.63 5.96
CA ASN A 230 2.00 1.61 6.84
C ASN A 230 1.03 1.15 7.95
N LEU A 231 0.17 2.06 8.42
CA LEU A 231 -0.89 1.74 9.39
C LEU A 231 -1.94 0.78 8.84
N ARG A 232 -2.31 0.91 7.55
CA ARG A 232 -3.37 0.10 6.92
C ARG A 232 -2.84 -1.20 6.31
N TYR A 233 -1.67 -1.14 5.68
CA TYR A 233 -1.19 -2.21 4.81
C TYR A 233 -0.19 -3.16 5.46
N GLY A 234 -0.02 -3.05 6.78
CA GLY A 234 0.54 -4.11 7.62
C GLY A 234 1.97 -3.86 8.11
N PHE A 235 2.70 -2.89 7.56
CA PHE A 235 4.07 -2.63 7.99
C PHE A 235 4.17 -2.20 9.45
N THR A 236 3.27 -1.33 9.93
CA THR A 236 3.24 -0.95 11.37
C THR A 236 3.08 -2.17 12.27
N LYS A 237 2.16 -3.08 11.91
CA LYS A 237 1.91 -4.33 12.63
C LYS A 237 3.11 -5.28 12.58
N GLU A 238 3.81 -5.34 11.44
CA GLU A 238 5.03 -6.13 11.28
C GLU A 238 6.12 -5.65 12.25
N VAL A 239 6.38 -4.33 12.30
CA VAL A 239 7.41 -3.74 13.16
C VAL A 239 7.08 -3.93 14.63
N SER A 240 5.85 -3.62 15.05
CA SER A 240 5.41 -3.80 16.44
C SER A 240 5.53 -5.25 16.89
N LYS A 241 5.13 -6.21 16.03
CA LYS A 241 5.25 -7.64 16.34
C LYS A 241 6.71 -8.11 16.45
N LYS A 242 7.59 -7.67 15.54
CA LYS A 242 8.99 -8.11 15.51
C LYS A 242 9.83 -7.50 16.63
N TYR A 243 9.62 -6.23 16.95
CA TYR A 243 10.51 -5.46 17.83
C TYR A 243 9.88 -5.07 19.18
N LYS A 244 8.59 -5.38 19.41
CA LYS A 244 7.89 -5.22 20.69
C LYS A 244 8.14 -3.83 21.28
N ASP A 245 8.78 -3.75 22.45
CA ASP A 245 9.09 -2.54 23.21
C ASP A 245 9.82 -1.46 22.40
N HIS A 246 10.59 -1.85 21.37
CA HIS A 246 11.30 -0.93 20.49
C HIS A 246 10.56 -0.59 19.20
N GLY A 247 9.42 -1.24 18.91
CA GLY A 247 8.67 -1.07 17.67
C GLY A 247 8.24 0.37 17.43
N LYS A 248 7.68 1.04 18.45
CA LYS A 248 7.27 2.45 18.37
C LYS A 248 8.43 3.39 18.05
N GLN A 249 9.59 3.16 18.67
CA GLN A 249 10.79 3.95 18.42
C GLN A 249 11.29 3.78 16.99
N ILE A 250 11.29 2.53 16.49
CA ILE A 250 11.67 2.20 15.11
C ILE A 250 10.71 2.85 14.11
N LEU A 251 9.39 2.77 14.31
CA LEU A 251 8.39 3.39 13.44
C LEU A 251 8.51 4.91 13.39
N CYS A 252 8.75 5.56 14.54
CA CYS A 252 8.98 7.00 14.59
C CYS A 252 10.21 7.42 13.78
N LEU A 253 11.30 6.64 13.85
CA LEU A 253 12.52 6.91 13.13
C LEU A 253 12.38 6.60 11.63
N LEU A 254 11.70 5.51 11.26
CA LEU A 254 11.38 5.16 9.87
C LEU A 254 10.58 6.25 9.17
N ARG A 255 9.60 6.84 9.86
CA ARG A 255 8.85 7.99 9.31
C ARG A 255 9.76 9.17 8.95
N ASP A 256 10.75 9.47 9.79
CA ASP A 256 11.75 10.52 9.47
C ASP A 256 12.64 10.07 8.31
N VAL A 257 13.18 8.84 8.34
CA VAL A 257 14.02 8.27 7.27
C VAL A 257 13.32 8.30 5.91
N PHE A 258 12.07 7.87 5.81
CA PHE A 258 11.28 7.90 4.58
C PHE A 258 11.07 9.32 4.06
N SER A 259 11.01 10.32 4.94
CA SER A 259 10.93 11.73 4.54
C SER A 259 12.17 12.23 3.78
N TRP A 260 13.30 11.53 3.91
CA TRP A 260 14.56 11.87 3.27
C TRP A 260 14.88 11.04 2.02
N LEU A 261 14.05 10.07 1.63
CA LEU A 261 14.24 9.32 0.40
C LEU A 261 14.18 10.26 -0.83
N PRO A 262 15.11 10.13 -1.80
CA PRO A 262 15.01 10.78 -3.11
C PRO A 262 13.67 10.48 -3.80
N LEU A 263 13.20 11.43 -4.61
CA LEU A 263 11.90 11.36 -5.28
C LEU A 263 12.01 10.77 -6.69
N ALA A 264 13.14 10.95 -7.35
CA ALA A 264 13.38 10.45 -8.68
C ALA A 264 14.87 10.20 -8.95
N THR A 265 15.14 9.48 -10.04
CA THR A 265 16.48 9.28 -10.58
C THR A 265 16.48 9.62 -12.07
N ILE A 266 17.51 10.29 -12.56
CA ILE A 266 17.72 10.58 -13.99
C ILE A 266 19.02 9.91 -14.45
N ILE A 267 18.92 9.03 -15.44
CA ILE A 267 20.07 8.36 -16.07
C ILE A 267 20.42 9.04 -17.38
N ASP A 268 21.70 9.43 -17.53
CA ASP A 268 22.31 10.08 -18.70
C ASP A 268 21.50 11.27 -19.25
N SER A 269 20.77 11.98 -18.38
CA SER A 269 19.86 13.08 -18.74
C SER A 269 18.79 12.69 -19.79
N LYS A 270 18.45 11.40 -19.87
CA LYS A 270 17.51 10.86 -20.88
C LYS A 270 16.44 9.95 -20.32
N VAL A 271 16.72 9.21 -19.25
CA VAL A 271 15.75 8.31 -18.64
C VAL A 271 15.36 8.86 -17.28
N LEU A 272 14.08 9.18 -17.10
CA LEU A 272 13.50 9.54 -15.81
C LEU A 272 12.95 8.29 -15.13
N ILE A 273 13.27 8.11 -13.85
CA ILE A 273 12.78 7.02 -13.01
C ILE A 273 12.09 7.64 -11.80
N LEU A 274 10.80 7.35 -11.62
CA LEU A 274 9.99 7.75 -10.46
C LEU A 274 8.96 6.66 -10.17
N HIS A 275 8.43 6.58 -8.95
CA HIS A 275 7.59 5.44 -8.57
C HIS A 275 6.20 5.47 -9.23
N GLY A 276 5.47 6.56 -8.99
CA GLY A 276 4.13 6.87 -9.52
C GLY A 276 4.18 7.26 -10.99
N GLY A 277 3.83 8.49 -11.31
CA GLY A 277 3.74 8.92 -12.70
C GLY A 277 4.08 10.38 -12.88
N ILE A 278 3.47 10.99 -13.89
CA ILE A 278 3.59 12.43 -14.14
C ILE A 278 2.19 13.00 -14.33
N SER A 279 2.10 14.32 -14.35
CA SER A 279 0.92 15.09 -14.65
C SER A 279 1.24 16.19 -15.68
N ASP A 280 0.21 16.86 -16.17
CA ASP A 280 0.33 18.02 -17.05
C ASP A 280 0.99 19.23 -16.38
N THR A 281 1.15 19.20 -15.05
CA THR A 281 1.83 20.23 -14.27
C THR A 281 3.20 19.81 -13.75
N THR A 282 3.66 18.59 -14.00
CA THR A 282 4.94 18.07 -13.47
C THR A 282 6.12 18.96 -13.85
N ASP A 283 6.90 19.34 -12.85
CA ASP A 283 8.05 20.24 -12.97
C ASP A 283 9.27 19.68 -12.20
N LEU A 284 10.25 19.17 -12.95
CA LEU A 284 11.45 18.54 -12.38
C LEU A 284 12.38 19.56 -11.69
N ASP A 285 12.42 20.80 -12.18
CA ASP A 285 13.25 21.85 -11.57
C ASP A 285 12.71 22.20 -10.18
N PHE A 286 11.39 22.33 -10.09
CA PHE A 286 10.70 22.55 -8.83
C PHE A 286 10.85 21.36 -7.87
N LEU A 287 10.66 20.13 -8.37
CA LEU A 287 10.87 18.92 -7.56
C LEU A 287 12.30 18.83 -7.02
N ASN A 288 13.30 19.25 -7.81
CA ASN A 288 14.69 19.22 -7.36
C ASN A 288 14.99 20.26 -6.27
N ALA A 289 14.33 21.43 -6.31
CA ALA A 289 14.50 22.52 -5.34
C ALA A 289 13.67 22.35 -4.05
N LEU A 290 12.79 21.35 -4.00
CA LEU A 290 11.84 21.17 -2.89
C LEU A 290 12.53 20.72 -1.59
N GLU A 291 12.13 21.29 -0.45
CA GLU A 291 12.60 20.82 0.86
C GLU A 291 11.80 19.57 1.30
N ARG A 292 12.22 18.38 0.85
CA ARG A 292 11.41 17.14 0.97
C ARG A 292 11.07 16.74 2.41
N ASN A 293 11.95 17.05 3.36
CA ASN A 293 11.74 16.78 4.79
C ASN A 293 10.67 17.65 5.46
N LYS A 294 10.27 18.77 4.83
CA LYS A 294 9.14 19.58 5.27
C LYS A 294 7.80 19.00 4.80
N VAL A 295 7.82 18.06 3.85
CA VAL A 295 6.66 17.32 3.39
C VAL A 295 6.78 15.88 3.92
N ARG A 296 6.60 15.71 5.23
CA ARG A 296 6.81 14.42 5.90
C ARG A 296 5.74 13.39 5.52
N ASP A 297 4.54 13.88 5.24
CA ASP A 297 3.37 13.10 4.90
C ASP A 297 2.73 13.70 3.64
N HIS A 298 2.93 13.09 2.47
CA HIS A 298 2.51 13.66 1.18
C HIS A 298 1.01 13.55 0.94
N ILE A 299 0.40 12.55 1.59
CA ILE A 299 -1.05 12.33 1.61
C ILE A 299 -1.75 13.43 2.40
N HIS A 300 -1.08 14.05 3.39
CA HIS A 300 -1.69 15.07 4.24
C HIS A 300 -2.05 16.38 3.51
N VAL A 301 -1.53 16.64 2.30
CA VAL A 301 -1.76 17.93 1.62
C VAL A 301 -2.30 17.79 0.20
N GLY A 302 -2.02 16.70 -0.50
CA GLY A 302 -2.55 16.46 -1.85
C GLY A 302 -4.08 16.33 -1.88
N VAL A 303 -4.68 15.68 -0.88
CA VAL A 303 -6.13 15.41 -0.83
C VAL A 303 -6.96 16.68 -0.51
N ILE A 304 -6.36 17.67 0.17
CA ILE A 304 -6.98 18.98 0.47
C ILE A 304 -7.38 19.71 -0.82
N LEU A 305 -6.55 19.65 -1.87
CA LEU A 305 -6.79 20.37 -3.12
C LEU A 305 -7.98 19.82 -3.91
N PHE A 306 -8.28 18.52 -3.77
CA PHE A 306 -9.36 17.92 -4.53
C PHE A 306 -10.75 18.35 -4.01
N SER A 307 -10.84 18.63 -2.70
CA SER A 307 -12.10 18.97 -2.04
C SER A 307 -12.34 20.49 -1.90
N LEU A 308 -11.29 21.30 -1.82
CA LEU A 308 -11.40 22.75 -1.60
C LEU A 308 -11.03 23.57 -2.84
N LYS A 309 -12.00 23.75 -3.75
CA LYS A 309 -11.84 24.66 -4.91
C LYS A 309 -11.69 26.15 -4.57
N ASN A 310 -11.71 26.58 -3.29
CA ASN A 310 -11.92 28.00 -2.97
C ASN A 310 -11.32 28.51 -1.62
N LEU A 311 -10.01 28.42 -1.35
CA LEU A 311 -9.44 29.32 -0.33
C LEU A 311 -7.93 29.64 -0.47
N ALA A 312 -7.67 30.95 -0.59
CA ALA A 312 -6.47 31.75 -0.27
C ALA A 312 -5.07 31.40 -0.83
N VAL A 313 -4.48 32.42 -1.46
CA VAL A 313 -3.26 32.45 -2.29
C VAL A 313 -1.94 32.08 -1.56
N GLN A 314 -1.91 32.06 -0.23
CA GLN A 314 -0.72 31.62 0.54
C GLN A 314 -0.67 30.09 0.74
N MET A 315 -1.79 29.39 0.60
CA MET A 315 -1.85 27.91 0.54
C MET A 315 -1.31 27.36 -0.79
N LEU A 316 -1.32 28.14 -1.87
CA LEU A 316 -0.99 27.68 -3.23
C LEU A 316 0.41 27.05 -3.38
N ARG A 317 1.42 27.52 -2.64
CA ARG A 317 2.78 26.96 -2.74
C ARG A 317 2.92 25.59 -2.07
N SER A 318 2.48 25.46 -0.82
CA SER A 318 2.46 24.16 -0.13
C SER A 318 1.51 23.19 -0.84
N SER A 319 0.39 23.70 -1.36
CA SER A 319 -0.55 22.95 -2.17
C SER A 319 0.07 22.44 -3.47
N PHE A 320 0.85 23.26 -4.19
CA PHE A 320 1.54 22.84 -5.40
C PHE A 320 2.69 21.87 -5.11
N CYS A 321 3.47 22.09 -4.04
CA CYS A 321 4.49 21.15 -3.56
C CYS A 321 3.93 19.74 -3.39
N CYS A 322 2.80 19.64 -2.70
CA CYS A 322 2.24 18.34 -2.35
C CYS A 322 1.47 17.71 -3.50
N LEU A 323 0.91 18.52 -4.41
CA LEU A 323 0.37 18.02 -5.66
C LEU A 323 1.46 17.38 -6.52
N GLN A 324 2.63 18.01 -6.66
CA GLN A 324 3.75 17.44 -7.41
C GLN A 324 4.22 16.11 -6.81
N ILE A 325 4.36 16.05 -5.48
CA ILE A 325 4.80 14.80 -4.84
C ILE A 325 3.71 13.72 -4.92
N LEU A 326 2.44 14.09 -4.73
CA LEU A 326 1.32 13.18 -4.93
C LEU A 326 1.34 12.62 -6.36
N ASP A 327 1.53 13.47 -7.36
CA ASP A 327 1.52 13.07 -8.77
C ASP A 327 2.65 12.06 -9.07
N ILE A 328 3.88 12.33 -8.61
CA ILE A 328 5.02 11.43 -8.87
C ILE A 328 4.99 10.13 -8.05
N LEU A 329 4.17 10.05 -7.00
CA LEU A 329 4.00 8.84 -6.19
C LEU A 329 2.74 8.05 -6.54
N TRP A 330 1.68 8.67 -7.09
CA TRP A 330 0.36 8.04 -7.26
C TRP A 330 -0.22 8.05 -8.69
N SER A 331 0.37 8.79 -9.64
CA SER A 331 -0.21 8.88 -10.98
C SER A 331 0.04 7.63 -11.82
N ASP A 332 -0.89 7.33 -12.75
CA ASP A 332 -0.86 6.15 -13.61
C ASP A 332 -0.98 6.52 -15.10
N PRO A 333 -0.26 5.83 -16.01
CA PRO A 333 -0.40 6.05 -17.44
C PRO A 333 -1.75 5.54 -17.98
N ARG A 334 -2.32 6.23 -18.98
CA ARG A 334 -3.48 5.75 -19.75
C ARG A 334 -3.28 5.94 -21.25
N SER A 335 -3.89 5.05 -22.03
CA SER A 335 -3.84 5.12 -23.50
C SER A 335 -4.52 6.36 -24.09
N GLN A 336 -5.53 6.92 -23.39
CA GLN A 336 -6.26 8.10 -23.82
C GLN A 336 -5.45 9.37 -23.55
N LYS A 337 -5.55 10.35 -24.46
CA LYS A 337 -4.93 11.66 -24.28
C LYS A 337 -5.53 12.44 -23.11
N GLY A 338 -4.75 13.35 -22.55
CA GLY A 338 -5.14 14.26 -21.49
C GLY A 338 -4.58 13.87 -20.12
N CYS A 339 -4.92 14.68 -19.13
CA CYS A 339 -4.59 14.49 -17.72
C CYS A 339 -5.90 14.57 -16.93
N THR A 340 -6.27 13.50 -16.23
CA THR A 340 -7.53 13.44 -15.47
C THR A 340 -7.29 12.89 -14.09
N PRO A 341 -7.95 13.38 -13.02
CA PRO A 341 -7.75 12.86 -11.67
C PRO A 341 -7.96 11.34 -11.56
N ASN A 342 -7.12 10.67 -10.77
CA ASN A 342 -7.24 9.23 -10.54
C ASN A 342 -8.29 8.97 -9.46
N LYS A 343 -9.56 8.84 -9.88
CA LYS A 343 -10.67 8.58 -8.95
C LYS A 343 -10.59 7.20 -8.31
N CYS A 344 -10.05 6.21 -9.02
CA CYS A 344 -9.99 4.82 -8.56
C CYS A 344 -9.01 4.65 -7.39
N ARG A 345 -7.89 5.38 -7.39
CA ARG A 345 -6.94 5.38 -6.27
C ARG A 345 -7.22 6.44 -5.23
N GLY A 346 -7.86 7.54 -5.63
CA GLY A 346 -8.14 8.71 -4.77
C GLY A 346 -7.00 9.74 -4.68
N GLY A 347 -5.86 9.50 -5.36
CA GLY A 347 -4.69 10.37 -5.37
C GLY A 347 -3.95 10.32 -6.72
N GLY A 348 -3.31 11.43 -7.10
CA GLY A 348 -2.62 11.57 -8.39
C GLY A 348 -3.58 11.70 -9.58
N CYS A 349 -3.05 11.43 -10.78
CA CYS A 349 -3.80 11.53 -12.03
C CYS A 349 -3.56 10.35 -12.97
N TYR A 350 -4.48 10.17 -13.91
CA TYR A 350 -4.24 9.43 -15.13
C TYR A 350 -3.65 10.38 -16.18
N PHE A 351 -2.50 10.03 -16.74
CA PHE A 351 -1.80 10.83 -17.74
C PHE A 351 -1.69 10.10 -19.08
N GLY A 352 -1.98 10.81 -20.16
CA GLY A 352 -1.95 10.30 -21.52
C GLY A 352 -0.59 10.47 -22.22
N PRO A 353 -0.45 9.93 -23.45
CA PRO A 353 0.77 10.03 -24.24
C PRO A 353 1.17 11.47 -24.60
N ASP A 354 0.22 12.40 -24.67
CA ASP A 354 0.47 13.82 -24.91
C ASP A 354 1.12 14.52 -23.69
N VAL A 355 0.78 14.11 -22.47
CA VAL A 355 1.42 14.60 -21.24
C VAL A 355 2.87 14.14 -21.21
N THR A 356 3.12 12.86 -21.49
CA THR A 356 4.49 12.32 -21.62
C THR A 356 5.30 13.05 -22.69
N ALA A 357 4.72 13.29 -23.87
CA ALA A 357 5.41 13.99 -24.95
C ALA A 357 5.83 15.41 -24.56
N LYS A 358 4.94 16.18 -23.91
CA LYS A 358 5.24 17.54 -23.44
C LYS A 358 6.39 17.57 -22.43
N LEU A 359 6.38 16.67 -21.46
CA LEU A 359 7.45 16.60 -20.47
C LEU A 359 8.79 16.22 -21.11
N PHE A 360 8.77 15.27 -22.05
CA PHE A 360 9.97 14.80 -22.75
C PHE A 360 10.58 15.89 -23.62
N GLU A 361 9.75 16.69 -24.28
CA GLU A 361 10.20 17.85 -25.03
C GLU A 361 10.83 18.91 -24.10
N ARG A 362 10.17 19.23 -22.98
CA ARG A 362 10.65 20.23 -22.02
C ARG A 362 12.00 19.87 -21.40
N TYR A 363 12.19 18.62 -20.98
CA TYR A 363 13.39 18.17 -20.26
C TYR A 363 14.34 17.33 -21.13
N ASN A 364 14.08 17.23 -22.44
CA ASN A 364 14.88 16.46 -23.41
C ASN A 364 15.05 14.97 -23.00
N LEU A 365 13.98 14.37 -22.49
CA LEU A 365 13.93 12.97 -22.07
C LEU A 365 13.54 12.05 -23.24
N LYS A 366 13.91 10.77 -23.12
CA LYS A 366 13.58 9.70 -24.08
C LYS A 366 12.66 8.64 -23.49
N MET A 367 12.70 8.44 -22.18
CA MET A 367 12.02 7.33 -21.53
C MET A 367 11.67 7.68 -20.08
N LEU A 368 10.51 7.19 -19.64
CA LEU A 368 10.04 7.20 -18.26
C LEU A 368 9.94 5.74 -17.80
N ILE A 369 10.65 5.39 -16.74
CA ILE A 369 10.48 4.11 -16.05
C ILE A 369 9.76 4.38 -14.74
N ARG A 370 8.68 3.65 -14.51
CA ARG A 370 7.84 3.76 -13.32
C ARG A 370 7.44 2.41 -12.77
N SER A 371 6.85 2.35 -11.57
CA SER A 371 6.48 1.10 -10.91
C SER A 371 5.00 1.07 -10.50
N HIS A 372 4.63 0.89 -9.21
CA HIS A 372 3.30 1.17 -8.57
C HIS A 372 2.06 0.40 -9.08
N GLU A 373 2.07 -0.07 -10.32
CA GLU A 373 1.01 -0.85 -10.93
C GLU A 373 1.45 -2.29 -11.10
N PHE A 374 0.67 -3.19 -10.53
CA PHE A 374 0.73 -4.61 -10.82
C PHE A 374 0.68 -4.87 -12.34
N LYS A 375 1.66 -5.64 -12.86
CA LYS A 375 1.66 -6.13 -14.25
C LYS A 375 1.84 -7.66 -14.29
N PRO A 376 1.01 -8.41 -15.05
CA PRO A 376 1.06 -9.87 -15.07
C PRO A 376 2.42 -10.47 -15.49
N GLU A 377 3.12 -9.79 -16.39
CA GLU A 377 4.44 -10.21 -16.87
C GLU A 377 5.59 -9.50 -16.15
N GLY A 378 5.30 -8.75 -15.08
CA GLY A 378 6.26 -7.97 -14.30
C GLY A 378 6.65 -6.64 -14.96
N TYR A 379 6.21 -6.38 -16.19
CA TYR A 379 6.39 -5.09 -16.84
C TYR A 379 5.31 -4.83 -17.88
N GLU A 380 5.17 -3.56 -18.30
CA GLU A 380 4.35 -3.12 -19.43
C GLU A 380 5.02 -1.93 -20.11
N ILE A 381 4.83 -1.82 -21.43
CA ILE A 381 5.33 -0.69 -22.23
C ILE A 381 4.11 0.04 -22.80
N SER A 382 4.03 1.34 -22.56
CA SER A 382 2.93 2.21 -22.98
C SER A 382 3.45 3.50 -23.63
N HIS A 383 2.51 4.31 -24.14
CA HIS A 383 2.77 5.61 -24.79
C HIS A 383 3.82 5.51 -25.92
N ASP A 384 3.61 4.55 -26.83
CA ASP A 384 4.47 4.30 -28.00
C ASP A 384 5.94 4.00 -27.63
N GLY A 385 6.15 3.26 -26.54
CA GLY A 385 7.50 2.86 -26.11
C GLY A 385 8.19 3.84 -25.16
N LYS A 386 7.52 4.94 -24.79
CA LYS A 386 8.10 6.02 -23.98
C LYS A 386 7.96 5.79 -22.48
N VAL A 387 6.95 5.04 -22.05
CA VAL A 387 6.68 4.77 -20.63
C VAL A 387 6.78 3.27 -20.39
N ILE A 388 7.55 2.89 -19.37
CA ILE A 388 7.73 1.50 -18.95
C ILE A 388 7.28 1.40 -17.50
N THR A 389 6.33 0.51 -17.24
CA THR A 389 5.99 0.08 -15.88
C THR A 389 6.82 -1.17 -15.54
N ILE A 390 7.54 -1.18 -14.42
CA ILE A 390 8.31 -2.33 -13.91
C ILE A 390 7.82 -2.71 -12.51
N PHE A 391 7.65 -4.01 -12.26
CA PHE A 391 7.12 -4.52 -11.00
C PHE A 391 7.92 -5.76 -10.57
N SER A 392 8.53 -5.71 -9.38
CA SER A 392 9.51 -6.71 -8.93
C SER A 392 8.95 -7.69 -7.87
N ALA A 393 7.72 -7.51 -7.40
CA ALA A 393 7.05 -8.49 -6.55
C ALA A 393 6.39 -9.58 -7.40
N SER A 394 6.85 -10.83 -7.31
CA SER A 394 6.23 -11.95 -8.02
C SER A 394 5.15 -12.61 -7.17
N ASN A 395 4.11 -13.18 -7.81
CA ASN A 395 2.97 -13.78 -7.11
C ASN A 395 2.26 -12.82 -6.13
N TYR A 396 2.17 -11.53 -6.46
CA TYR A 396 1.75 -10.46 -5.55
C TYR A 396 0.39 -10.71 -4.89
N TYR A 397 -0.63 -11.08 -5.67
CA TYR A 397 -1.95 -11.41 -5.11
C TYR A 397 -2.04 -12.87 -4.64
N GLU A 398 -1.48 -13.78 -5.44
CA GLU A 398 -1.59 -15.22 -5.23
C GLU A 398 -0.50 -15.94 -6.03
N GLU A 399 -0.15 -17.17 -5.63
CA GLU A 399 0.79 -17.99 -6.38
C GLU A 399 0.36 -18.17 -7.85
N GLY A 400 1.24 -17.74 -8.75
CA GLY A 400 1.04 -17.80 -10.19
C GLY A 400 0.32 -16.59 -10.81
N SER A 401 -0.09 -15.60 -10.02
CA SER A 401 -0.77 -14.37 -10.49
C SER A 401 0.06 -13.56 -11.48
N ASN A 402 1.27 -13.17 -11.10
CA ASN A 402 2.23 -12.47 -11.96
C ASN A 402 3.66 -13.00 -11.85
N ARG A 403 4.49 -12.58 -12.82
CA ARG A 403 5.94 -12.60 -12.74
C ARG A 403 6.44 -11.30 -12.10
N GLY A 404 7.59 -11.37 -11.45
CA GLY A 404 8.39 -10.18 -11.14
C GLY A 404 9.37 -9.92 -12.30
N ALA A 405 9.82 -8.68 -12.45
CA ALA A 405 10.88 -8.34 -13.40
C ALA A 405 11.75 -7.19 -12.87
N TYR A 406 12.96 -7.10 -13.41
CA TYR A 406 13.82 -5.92 -13.32
C TYR A 406 14.35 -5.55 -14.70
N ILE A 407 14.75 -4.30 -14.88
CA ILE A 407 15.31 -3.77 -16.13
C ILE A 407 16.83 -3.70 -15.98
N LYS A 408 17.54 -4.02 -17.06
CA LYS A 408 18.94 -3.67 -17.23
C LYS A 408 19.08 -2.64 -18.34
N LEU A 409 19.63 -1.49 -18.00
CA LEU A 409 19.93 -0.43 -18.95
C LEU A 409 21.42 -0.44 -19.29
N ASN A 410 21.71 -0.61 -20.57
CA ASN A 410 23.04 -0.46 -21.14
C ASN A 410 23.33 1.02 -21.48
N PRO A 411 24.55 1.37 -21.93
CA PRO A 411 24.91 2.74 -22.30
C PRO A 411 24.11 3.29 -23.48
N GLU A 412 23.57 2.41 -24.34
CA GLU A 412 22.65 2.79 -25.41
C GLU A 412 21.23 3.12 -24.91
N LEU A 413 20.98 2.98 -23.60
CA LEU A 413 19.69 3.18 -22.92
C LEU A 413 18.57 2.27 -23.44
N ILE A 414 18.93 1.10 -23.94
CA ILE A 414 18.01 0.07 -24.41
C ILE A 414 17.62 -0.81 -23.21
N PRO A 415 16.34 -0.82 -22.80
CA PRO A 415 15.90 -1.62 -21.65
C PRO A 415 15.86 -3.11 -21.99
N ARG A 416 16.63 -3.92 -21.23
CA ARG A 416 16.50 -5.38 -21.24
C ARG A 416 15.74 -5.84 -20.00
N PHE A 417 14.58 -6.47 -20.22
CA PHE A 417 13.76 -7.02 -19.14
C PHE A 417 14.25 -8.42 -18.74
N VAL A 418 14.42 -8.64 -17.43
CA VAL A 418 14.68 -9.97 -16.88
C VAL A 418 13.51 -10.36 -15.99
N GLN A 419 12.70 -11.29 -16.48
CA GLN A 419 11.53 -11.79 -15.75
C GLN A 419 11.89 -13.00 -14.89
N TYR A 420 11.27 -13.08 -13.73
CA TYR A 420 11.40 -14.20 -12.81
C TYR A 420 10.08 -14.47 -12.09
N ARG A 421 10.06 -15.57 -11.35
CA ARG A 421 8.98 -15.91 -10.45
C ARG A 421 9.54 -16.80 -9.37
N VAL A 422 9.33 -16.44 -8.11
CA VAL A 422 9.64 -17.30 -6.98
C VAL A 422 8.60 -18.42 -6.94
N SER A 423 9.03 -19.64 -6.62
CA SER A 423 8.10 -20.72 -6.29
C SER A 423 8.68 -21.55 -5.17
N LYS A 424 7.83 -21.86 -4.19
CA LYS A 424 8.18 -22.70 -3.04
C LYS A 424 8.17 -24.19 -3.40
N TYR A 425 7.55 -24.55 -4.53
CA TYR A 425 7.38 -25.93 -4.97
C TYR A 425 8.24 -26.24 -6.19
N THR A 426 8.89 -27.40 -6.18
CA THR A 426 9.65 -27.93 -7.32
C THR A 426 8.75 -28.38 -8.48
N ARG A 427 7.46 -28.65 -8.22
CA ARG A 427 6.50 -29.10 -9.24
C ARG A 427 5.91 -27.93 -10.02
N ARG A 428 6.16 -27.92 -11.33
CA ARG A 428 5.56 -26.94 -12.25
C ARG A 428 4.08 -27.23 -12.47
N GLN A 429 3.20 -26.36 -11.95
CA GLN A 429 1.76 -26.41 -12.24
C GLN A 429 1.46 -26.07 -13.69
N ASN A 430 0.43 -26.71 -14.27
CA ASN A 430 -0.04 -26.36 -15.61
C ASN A 430 -0.88 -25.07 -15.58
N LEU A 431 -1.10 -24.46 -16.76
CA LEU A 431 -1.81 -23.18 -16.86
C LEU A 431 -3.23 -23.23 -16.27
N ARG A 432 -3.94 -24.34 -16.45
CA ARG A 432 -5.32 -24.50 -15.97
C ARG A 432 -5.39 -24.56 -14.44
N GLU A 433 -4.50 -25.31 -13.82
CA GLU A 433 -4.37 -25.39 -12.35
C GLU A 433 -4.08 -24.01 -11.77
N ARG A 434 -3.09 -23.30 -12.33
CA ARG A 434 -2.71 -21.95 -11.88
C ARG A 434 -3.88 -20.97 -11.95
N VAL A 435 -4.54 -20.90 -13.09
CA VAL A 435 -5.70 -20.01 -13.26
C VAL A 435 -6.83 -20.41 -12.32
N GLY A 436 -7.03 -21.71 -12.06
CA GLY A 436 -8.00 -22.18 -11.07
C GLY A 436 -7.71 -21.69 -9.65
N THR A 437 -6.45 -21.70 -9.22
CA THR A 437 -6.05 -21.18 -7.90
C THR A 437 -6.29 -19.68 -7.80
N ILE A 438 -5.80 -18.91 -8.79
CA ILE A 438 -5.96 -17.45 -8.83
C ILE A 438 -7.45 -17.07 -8.79
N GLU A 439 -8.26 -17.74 -9.61
CA GLU A 439 -9.70 -17.49 -9.67
C GLU A 439 -10.41 -17.82 -8.36
N SER A 440 -10.09 -18.96 -7.74
CA SER A 440 -10.72 -19.35 -6.48
C SER A 440 -10.40 -18.33 -5.37
N SER A 441 -9.16 -17.85 -5.33
CA SER A 441 -8.70 -16.82 -4.38
C SER A 441 -9.39 -15.48 -4.66
N ALA A 442 -9.44 -15.03 -5.91
CA ALA A 442 -10.12 -13.79 -6.32
C ALA A 442 -11.62 -13.81 -5.98
N LEU A 443 -12.32 -14.89 -6.33
CA LEU A 443 -13.75 -15.05 -6.04
C LEU A 443 -14.02 -15.15 -4.54
N LYS A 444 -13.09 -15.70 -3.75
CA LYS A 444 -13.21 -15.72 -2.28
C LYS A 444 -13.17 -14.29 -1.73
N SER A 445 -12.16 -13.49 -2.10
CA SER A 445 -12.07 -12.08 -1.68
C SER A 445 -13.28 -11.25 -2.13
N LEU A 446 -13.78 -11.48 -3.35
CA LEU A 446 -14.99 -10.82 -3.83
C LEU A 446 -16.23 -11.21 -3.03
N ARG A 447 -16.42 -12.50 -2.73
CA ARG A 447 -17.53 -12.98 -1.90
C ARG A 447 -17.49 -12.40 -0.48
N GLU A 448 -16.31 -12.23 0.10
CA GLU A 448 -16.14 -11.57 1.39
C GLU A 448 -16.61 -10.11 1.34
N LYS A 449 -16.23 -9.35 0.29
CA LYS A 449 -16.69 -7.95 0.11
C LYS A 449 -18.20 -7.87 -0.18
N ILE A 450 -18.75 -8.80 -0.96
CA ILE A 450 -20.21 -8.92 -1.20
C ILE A 450 -20.94 -9.15 0.13
N TYR A 451 -20.45 -10.09 0.94
CA TYR A 451 -21.07 -10.41 2.23
C TYR A 451 -20.99 -9.22 3.21
N ALA A 452 -19.88 -8.49 3.21
CA ALA A 452 -19.72 -7.28 4.03
C ALA A 452 -20.77 -6.19 3.72
N HIS A 453 -21.31 -6.16 2.49
CA HIS A 453 -22.33 -5.20 2.05
C HIS A 453 -23.71 -5.84 1.88
N ARG A 454 -23.95 -6.99 2.52
CA ARG A 454 -25.18 -7.78 2.34
C ARG A 454 -26.46 -6.97 2.53
N SER A 455 -26.57 -6.14 3.56
CA SER A 455 -27.77 -5.36 3.85
C SER A 455 -28.04 -4.30 2.79
N GLU A 456 -27.02 -3.54 2.37
CA GLU A 456 -27.12 -2.55 1.30
C GLU A 456 -27.46 -3.19 -0.04
N LEU A 457 -26.83 -4.33 -0.36
CA LEU A 457 -27.15 -5.12 -1.55
C LEU A 457 -28.59 -5.63 -1.51
N THR A 458 -29.05 -6.13 -0.36
CA THR A 458 -30.43 -6.60 -0.20
C THR A 458 -31.43 -5.45 -0.42
N SER A 459 -31.14 -4.27 0.14
CA SER A 459 -31.94 -3.06 -0.09
C SER A 459 -31.92 -2.60 -1.55
N ALA A 460 -30.76 -2.66 -2.21
CA ALA A 460 -30.64 -2.31 -3.62
C ALA A 460 -31.41 -3.31 -4.51
N PHE A 461 -31.30 -4.61 -4.27
CA PHE A 461 -32.05 -5.64 -5.00
C PHE A 461 -33.57 -5.46 -4.82
N ALA A 462 -34.03 -5.12 -3.62
CA ALA A 462 -35.44 -4.87 -3.35
C ALA A 462 -36.02 -3.69 -4.15
N GLN A 463 -35.21 -2.71 -4.57
CA GLN A 463 -35.66 -1.62 -5.44
C GLN A 463 -35.99 -2.10 -6.86
N TYR A 464 -35.33 -3.18 -7.31
CA TYR A 464 -35.57 -3.78 -8.61
C TYR A 464 -36.61 -4.91 -8.57
N ASP A 465 -36.79 -5.58 -7.41
CA ASP A 465 -37.80 -6.62 -7.20
C ASP A 465 -39.13 -6.04 -6.69
N LEU A 466 -39.82 -5.29 -7.56
CA LEU A 466 -41.09 -4.62 -7.24
C LEU A 466 -42.19 -5.58 -6.75
N ASN A 467 -42.11 -6.85 -7.13
CA ASN A 467 -43.12 -7.87 -6.85
C ASN A 467 -42.74 -8.79 -5.67
N GLY A 468 -41.58 -8.58 -5.04
CA GLY A 468 -41.11 -9.39 -3.90
C GLY A 468 -40.89 -10.86 -4.25
N THR A 469 -40.49 -11.13 -5.49
CA THR A 469 -40.31 -12.49 -6.04
C THR A 469 -39.02 -13.16 -5.60
N GLY A 470 -38.06 -12.39 -5.06
CA GLY A 470 -36.69 -12.83 -4.80
C GLY A 470 -35.83 -12.95 -6.07
N LYS A 471 -36.31 -12.43 -7.21
CA LYS A 471 -35.68 -12.59 -8.53
C LYS A 471 -35.63 -11.27 -9.29
N ILE A 472 -34.54 -11.05 -10.02
CA ILE A 472 -34.34 -9.84 -10.84
C ILE A 472 -33.61 -10.18 -12.14
N SER A 473 -33.64 -9.29 -13.13
CA SER A 473 -32.90 -9.50 -14.38
C SER A 473 -31.38 -9.44 -14.14
N VAL A 474 -30.60 -10.05 -15.03
CA VAL A 474 -29.12 -9.99 -14.96
C VAL A 474 -28.60 -8.55 -15.04
N ASN A 475 -29.31 -7.66 -15.75
CA ASN A 475 -28.92 -6.26 -15.87
C ASN A 475 -29.15 -5.51 -14.56
N ASP A 476 -30.29 -5.73 -13.91
CA ASP A 476 -30.64 -5.09 -12.65
C ASP A 476 -29.74 -5.61 -11.52
N TRP A 477 -29.46 -6.92 -11.50
CA TRP A 477 -28.50 -7.51 -10.57
C TRP A 477 -27.11 -6.87 -10.74
N ALA A 478 -26.62 -6.75 -11.98
CA ALA A 478 -25.33 -6.13 -12.24
C ALA A 478 -25.30 -4.65 -11.83
N ALA A 479 -26.37 -3.90 -12.09
CA ALA A 479 -26.47 -2.49 -11.71
C ALA A 479 -26.49 -2.30 -10.18
N ALA A 480 -27.21 -3.15 -9.45
CA ALA A 480 -27.22 -3.14 -7.99
C ALA A 480 -25.87 -3.50 -7.38
N MET A 481 -25.15 -4.48 -7.95
CA MET A 481 -23.80 -4.84 -7.51
C MET A 481 -22.82 -3.69 -7.74
N GLU A 482 -22.88 -3.04 -8.90
CA GLU A 482 -22.03 -1.90 -9.25
C GLU A 482 -22.31 -0.67 -8.38
N SER A 483 -23.59 -0.36 -8.10
CA SER A 483 -23.95 0.81 -7.30
C SER A 483 -23.55 0.70 -5.84
N VAL A 484 -23.67 -0.50 -5.25
CA VAL A 484 -23.35 -0.72 -3.83
C VAL A 484 -21.86 -0.93 -3.62
N LEU A 485 -21.22 -1.80 -4.41
CA LEU A 485 -19.82 -2.16 -4.19
C LEU A 485 -18.83 -1.17 -4.81
N GLN A 486 -19.27 -0.37 -5.79
CA GLN A 486 -18.45 0.62 -6.51
C GLN A 486 -17.16 0.03 -7.10
N LEU A 487 -17.15 -1.28 -7.40
CA LEU A 487 -16.05 -1.95 -8.07
C LEU A 487 -16.27 -1.95 -9.58
N GLU A 488 -15.27 -1.50 -10.34
CA GLU A 488 -15.26 -1.52 -11.81
C GLU A 488 -15.07 -2.94 -12.37
N LEU A 489 -16.07 -3.81 -12.16
CA LEU A 489 -16.02 -5.22 -12.55
C LEU A 489 -17.06 -5.57 -13.63
N PRO A 490 -16.78 -6.57 -14.49
CA PRO A 490 -17.73 -7.06 -15.48
C PRO A 490 -18.79 -7.95 -14.82
N TRP A 491 -19.65 -7.37 -13.98
CA TRP A 491 -20.62 -8.07 -13.13
C TRP A 491 -21.46 -9.09 -13.89
N ARG A 492 -21.97 -8.72 -15.08
CA ARG A 492 -22.76 -9.63 -15.94
C ARG A 492 -22.05 -10.95 -16.26
N MET A 493 -20.73 -10.92 -16.44
CA MET A 493 -19.92 -12.11 -16.69
C MET A 493 -19.67 -12.91 -15.41
N LEU A 494 -19.41 -12.20 -14.30
CA LEU A 494 -19.15 -12.80 -13.00
C LEU A 494 -20.39 -13.46 -12.37
N ARG A 495 -21.59 -13.07 -12.79
CA ARG A 495 -22.87 -13.64 -12.33
C ARG A 495 -22.85 -15.16 -12.29
N SER A 496 -22.34 -15.83 -13.34
CA SER A 496 -22.31 -17.29 -13.40
C SER A 496 -21.51 -17.98 -12.28
N GLN A 497 -20.57 -17.25 -11.66
CA GLN A 497 -19.75 -17.72 -10.54
C GLN A 497 -20.28 -17.24 -9.18
N LEU A 498 -21.17 -16.26 -9.16
CA LEU A 498 -21.60 -15.56 -7.96
C LEU A 498 -23.06 -15.80 -7.61
N ALA A 499 -23.96 -16.01 -8.58
CA ALA A 499 -25.39 -16.14 -8.34
C ALA A 499 -26.02 -17.18 -9.28
N GLN A 500 -27.01 -17.90 -8.76
CA GLN A 500 -27.83 -18.86 -9.48
C GLN A 500 -28.84 -18.14 -10.38
N MET A 501 -29.21 -18.79 -11.47
CA MET A 501 -30.20 -18.30 -12.42
C MET A 501 -31.25 -19.36 -12.66
N ASN A 502 -32.51 -18.94 -12.68
CA ASN A 502 -33.63 -19.83 -12.97
C ASN A 502 -33.69 -20.15 -14.48
N PRO A 503 -34.52 -21.13 -14.89
CA PRO A 503 -34.72 -21.47 -16.30
C PRO A 503 -35.22 -20.30 -17.15
N ASP A 504 -35.90 -19.33 -16.54
CA ASP A 504 -36.48 -18.16 -17.20
C ASP A 504 -35.44 -17.04 -17.47
N GLY A 505 -34.20 -17.18 -16.99
CA GLY A 505 -33.11 -16.24 -17.24
C GLY A 505 -32.95 -15.13 -16.19
N GLU A 506 -33.70 -15.19 -15.10
CA GLU A 506 -33.66 -14.29 -13.95
C GLU A 506 -32.70 -14.80 -12.87
N VAL A 507 -32.07 -13.87 -12.16
CA VAL A 507 -31.11 -14.15 -11.10
C VAL A 507 -31.85 -14.25 -9.76
N ASP A 508 -31.65 -15.36 -9.06
CA ASP A 508 -31.96 -15.44 -7.63
C ASP A 508 -30.90 -14.64 -6.90
N PHE A 509 -31.21 -13.39 -6.54
CA PHE A 509 -30.20 -12.48 -6.00
C PHE A 509 -29.75 -12.87 -4.59
N MET A 510 -30.57 -13.58 -3.82
CA MET A 510 -30.16 -14.05 -2.48
C MET A 510 -29.13 -15.18 -2.56
N SER A 511 -29.07 -15.88 -3.69
CA SER A 511 -28.08 -16.92 -3.92
C SER A 511 -26.62 -16.45 -3.88
N CYS A 512 -26.38 -15.14 -4.07
CA CYS A 512 -25.03 -14.59 -3.99
C CYS A 512 -24.39 -14.63 -2.60
N PHE A 513 -25.19 -14.94 -1.57
CA PHE A 513 -24.72 -15.06 -0.19
C PHE A 513 -24.53 -16.51 0.29
N TYR A 514 -25.00 -17.53 -0.45
CA TYR A 514 -25.05 -18.92 0.05
C TYR A 514 -23.70 -19.68 -0.03
N ASP A 515 -22.75 -19.21 -0.82
CA ASP A 515 -21.56 -20.00 -1.21
C ASP A 515 -20.33 -19.84 -0.29
N LEU A 516 -20.45 -19.11 0.82
CA LEU A 516 -19.39 -19.07 1.80
C LEU A 516 -19.37 -20.38 2.61
N LYS A 517 -18.55 -21.33 2.17
CA LYS A 517 -17.91 -22.28 3.11
C LYS A 517 -16.96 -21.49 4.02
N VAL A 518 -17.51 -20.63 4.88
CA VAL A 518 -16.79 -20.19 6.08
C VAL A 518 -16.45 -21.46 6.82
N GLY A 519 -15.16 -21.69 7.06
CA GLY A 519 -14.70 -22.84 7.83
C GLY A 519 -15.40 -22.81 9.19
N GLN A 520 -16.37 -23.72 9.36
CA GLN A 520 -17.37 -23.75 10.42
C GLN A 520 -18.12 -22.40 10.61
N PRO A 521 -19.47 -22.37 10.56
CA PRO A 521 -20.14 -21.29 11.26
C PRO A 521 -19.63 -21.35 12.70
N ILE A 522 -19.06 -20.26 13.20
CA ILE A 522 -19.06 -20.03 14.64
C ILE A 522 -20.54 -20.02 14.99
N LYS A 523 -21.05 -21.20 15.38
CA LYS A 523 -22.35 -21.34 16.00
C LYS A 523 -22.30 -20.33 17.15
N GLU A 524 -23.16 -19.31 17.09
CA GLU A 524 -23.33 -18.23 18.09
C GLU A 524 -22.88 -16.80 17.71
N VAL A 525 -22.64 -16.45 16.44
CA VAL A 525 -22.50 -15.01 16.05
C VAL A 525 -23.67 -14.54 15.17
N GLN A 526 -24.32 -13.45 15.54
CA GLN A 526 -25.42 -12.88 14.76
C GLN A 526 -24.95 -12.41 13.37
N PRO A 527 -25.69 -12.67 12.28
CA PRO A 527 -25.28 -12.28 10.93
C PRO A 527 -24.99 -10.78 10.76
N ALA A 528 -25.70 -9.93 11.52
CA ALA A 528 -25.48 -8.48 11.51
C ALA A 528 -24.14 -8.07 12.15
N LEU A 529 -23.67 -8.80 13.16
CA LEU A 529 -22.36 -8.59 13.77
C LEU A 529 -21.26 -9.01 12.81
N VAL A 530 -21.38 -10.20 12.20
CA VAL A 530 -20.42 -10.68 11.17
C VAL A 530 -20.34 -9.71 9.99
N GLU A 531 -21.48 -9.18 9.52
CA GLU A 531 -21.52 -8.18 8.45
C GLU A 531 -20.81 -6.87 8.83
N THR A 532 -21.13 -6.31 10.00
CA THR A 532 -20.49 -5.07 10.50
C THR A 532 -18.98 -5.27 10.68
N LEU A 533 -18.59 -6.41 11.27
CA LEU A 533 -17.21 -6.82 11.45
C LEU A 533 -16.48 -7.00 10.12
N CYS A 534 -17.11 -7.57 9.08
CA CYS A 534 -16.48 -7.73 7.77
C CYS A 534 -16.36 -6.40 7.02
N ARG A 535 -17.36 -5.51 7.17
CA ARG A 535 -17.44 -4.22 6.47
C ARG A 535 -16.41 -3.24 6.98
N TYR A 536 -16.40 -3.02 8.28
CA TYR A 536 -15.56 -1.99 8.88
C TYR A 536 -14.32 -2.57 9.55
N ARG A 537 -13.98 -3.85 9.37
CA ARG A 537 -12.83 -4.47 10.07
C ARG A 537 -11.56 -3.64 9.94
N LYS A 538 -11.24 -3.28 8.70
CA LYS A 538 -10.00 -2.58 8.35
C LYS A 538 -10.05 -1.14 8.85
N ASP A 539 -11.18 -0.45 8.70
CA ASP A 539 -11.33 0.93 9.15
C ASP A 539 -11.37 1.03 10.68
N LEU A 540 -12.01 0.09 11.36
CA LEU A 540 -11.99 -0.03 12.82
C LEU A 540 -10.62 -0.45 13.32
N GLU A 541 -9.88 -1.31 12.62
CA GLU A 541 -8.47 -1.63 12.93
C GLU A 541 -7.61 -0.37 12.77
N ILE A 542 -7.86 0.47 11.76
CA ILE A 542 -7.19 1.77 11.62
C ILE A 542 -7.55 2.70 12.78
N ILE A 543 -8.84 2.89 13.08
CA ILE A 543 -9.28 3.77 14.17
C ILE A 543 -8.70 3.27 15.50
N PHE A 544 -8.73 1.96 15.73
CA PHE A 544 -8.12 1.33 16.89
C PHE A 544 -6.63 1.65 16.96
N ASN A 545 -5.87 1.40 15.89
CA ASN A 545 -4.43 1.70 15.82
C ASN A 545 -4.11 3.21 15.93
N VAL A 546 -5.07 4.08 15.64
CA VAL A 546 -4.94 5.54 15.80
C VAL A 546 -5.20 5.97 17.25
N ILE A 547 -6.16 5.32 17.93
CA ILE A 547 -6.45 5.56 19.34
C ILE A 547 -5.35 4.96 20.22
N ASP A 548 -4.88 3.75 19.89
CA ASP A 548 -3.75 3.06 20.50
C ASP A 548 -2.43 3.79 20.15
N LYS A 549 -2.13 4.85 20.91
CA LYS A 549 -1.00 5.75 20.69
C LYS A 549 0.31 5.10 21.13
N ASP A 550 0.27 4.21 22.10
CA ASP A 550 1.43 3.45 22.51
C ASP A 550 1.68 2.20 21.66
N HIS A 551 0.75 1.85 20.78
CA HIS A 551 0.79 0.68 19.90
C HIS A 551 0.93 -0.62 20.69
N SER A 552 0.38 -0.65 21.91
CA SER A 552 0.39 -1.81 22.80
C SER A 552 -0.54 -2.93 22.29
N GLY A 553 -1.42 -2.62 21.34
CA GLY A 553 -2.52 -3.49 20.92
C GLY A 553 -3.72 -3.43 21.86
N LEU A 554 -3.73 -2.47 22.80
CA LEU A 554 -4.78 -2.20 23.77
C LEU A 554 -5.01 -0.69 23.83
N ILE A 555 -6.26 -0.25 23.95
CA ILE A 555 -6.56 1.17 24.14
C ILE A 555 -6.70 1.43 25.65
N SER A 556 -5.86 2.29 26.20
CA SER A 556 -6.00 2.75 27.58
C SER A 556 -7.16 3.75 27.73
N LEU A 557 -7.67 3.89 28.96
CA LEU A 557 -8.71 4.88 29.30
C LEU A 557 -8.29 6.31 28.96
N GLU A 558 -7.01 6.64 29.15
CA GLU A 558 -6.43 7.94 28.83
C GLU A 558 -6.43 8.20 27.31
N GLU A 559 -6.05 7.20 26.50
CA GLU A 559 -6.04 7.29 25.04
C GLU A 559 -7.44 7.46 24.46
N PHE A 560 -8.39 6.67 24.97
CA PHE A 560 -9.79 6.77 24.56
C PHE A 560 -10.39 8.13 24.91
N SER A 561 -10.23 8.57 26.17
CA SER A 561 -10.75 9.86 26.65
C SER A 561 -10.18 11.05 25.88
N GLN A 562 -8.87 11.04 25.60
CA GLN A 562 -8.23 12.08 24.79
C GLN A 562 -8.79 12.13 23.37
N THR A 563 -8.97 10.97 22.74
CA THR A 563 -9.47 10.90 21.36
C THR A 563 -10.94 11.33 21.28
N TRP A 564 -11.75 10.92 22.25
CA TRP A 564 -13.17 11.27 22.30
C TRP A 564 -13.42 12.75 22.60
N LYS A 565 -12.64 13.37 23.50
CA LYS A 565 -12.70 14.84 23.74
C LYS A 565 -12.48 15.64 22.47
N LEU A 566 -11.64 15.12 21.56
CA LEU A 566 -11.37 15.76 20.28
C LEU A 566 -12.52 15.58 19.30
N PHE A 567 -13.09 14.38 19.20
CA PHE A 567 -14.33 14.15 18.43
C PHE A 567 -15.49 15.02 18.91
N ALA A 568 -15.69 15.12 20.23
CA ALA A 568 -16.73 15.95 20.83
C ALA A 568 -16.57 17.44 20.48
N SER A 569 -15.33 17.96 20.54
CA SER A 569 -15.04 19.34 20.13
C SER A 569 -15.31 19.60 18.65
N HIS A 570 -15.08 18.59 17.79
CA HIS A 570 -15.34 18.69 16.35
C HIS A 570 -16.84 18.76 16.05
N LEU A 571 -17.63 17.90 16.70
CA LEU A 571 -19.08 17.79 16.47
C LEU A 571 -19.88 18.87 17.21
N GLY A 572 -19.22 19.75 17.98
CA GLY A 572 -19.87 20.76 18.81
C GLY A 572 -20.67 20.16 19.98
N ILE A 573 -20.30 18.94 20.41
CA ILE A 573 -20.98 18.21 21.48
C ILE A 573 -20.27 18.50 22.80
N ASN A 574 -20.99 19.05 23.78
CA ASN A 574 -20.48 19.21 25.13
C ASN A 574 -20.48 17.84 25.84
N VAL A 575 -19.29 17.32 26.14
CA VAL A 575 -19.13 16.06 26.86
C VAL A 575 -18.56 16.33 28.25
N TYR A 576 -19.20 15.76 29.27
CA TYR A 576 -18.75 15.80 30.66
C TYR A 576 -17.88 14.56 30.97
N ASP A 577 -16.79 14.73 31.73
CA ASP A 577 -15.83 13.66 32.03
C ASP A 577 -16.48 12.43 32.70
N GLU A 578 -17.48 12.62 33.55
CA GLU A 578 -18.24 11.51 34.16
C GLU A 578 -19.04 10.66 33.16
N SER A 579 -19.38 11.21 31.99
CA SER A 579 -20.10 10.49 30.93
C SER A 579 -19.15 9.66 30.07
N LEU A 580 -17.88 10.10 29.98
CA LEU A 580 -16.79 9.41 29.29
C LEU A 580 -16.34 8.17 30.05
N ASP A 581 -16.14 8.29 31.36
CA ASP A 581 -15.72 7.16 32.20
C ASP A 581 -16.78 6.05 32.19
N LYS A 582 -18.07 6.42 32.19
CA LYS A 582 -19.18 5.48 32.03
C LYS A 582 -19.21 4.81 30.65
N LEU A 583 -18.83 5.52 29.60
CA LEU A 583 -18.75 4.97 28.24
C LEU A 583 -17.59 3.98 28.13
N VAL A 584 -16.41 4.31 28.64
CA VAL A 584 -15.24 3.41 28.65
C VAL A 584 -15.55 2.14 29.45
N LEU A 585 -16.12 2.27 30.65
CA LEU A 585 -16.55 1.14 31.48
C LEU A 585 -17.65 0.28 30.84
N SER A 586 -18.37 0.80 29.84
CA SER A 586 -19.37 0.03 29.10
C SER A 586 -18.79 -0.73 27.92
N ILE A 587 -17.57 -0.37 27.48
CA ILE A 587 -16.85 -0.99 26.37
C ILE A 587 -15.87 -2.05 26.90
N ASP A 588 -15.14 -1.74 27.98
CA ASP A 588 -14.27 -2.67 28.72
C ASP A 588 -15.12 -3.73 29.43
N TYR A 589 -15.31 -4.87 28.76
CA TYR A 589 -16.22 -5.94 29.19
C TYR A 589 -15.55 -6.85 30.20
N ASN A 590 -14.24 -7.05 30.04
CA ASN A 590 -13.42 -7.90 30.90
C ASN A 590 -12.96 -7.19 32.20
N LYS A 591 -13.12 -5.86 32.27
CA LYS A 591 -12.79 -4.95 33.38
C LYS A 591 -11.30 -4.94 33.74
N ASP A 592 -10.43 -5.12 32.75
CA ASP A 592 -8.99 -5.06 32.94
C ASP A 592 -8.42 -3.63 32.89
N GLY A 593 -9.28 -2.63 32.61
CA GLY A 593 -8.91 -1.22 32.54
C GLY A 593 -8.37 -0.79 31.17
N HIS A 594 -8.36 -1.71 30.20
CA HIS A 594 -7.98 -1.49 28.81
C HIS A 594 -9.12 -1.94 27.89
N ILE A 595 -9.13 -1.42 26.66
CA ILE A 595 -10.08 -1.85 25.62
C ILE A 595 -9.28 -2.62 24.57
N ASP A 596 -9.52 -3.92 24.48
CA ASP A 596 -8.94 -4.72 23.40
C ASP A 596 -9.69 -4.52 22.07
N PHE A 597 -9.10 -5.01 20.97
CA PHE A 597 -9.72 -4.82 19.65
C PHE A 597 -11.10 -5.48 19.53
N ASN A 598 -11.36 -6.61 20.20
CA ASN A 598 -12.66 -7.26 20.15
C ASN A 598 -13.70 -6.47 20.96
N GLU A 599 -13.34 -5.95 22.13
CA GLU A 599 -14.20 -5.07 22.94
C GLU A 599 -14.54 -3.78 22.20
N PHE A 600 -13.53 -3.18 21.54
CA PHE A 600 -13.72 -2.05 20.65
C PHE A 600 -14.71 -2.37 19.52
N LEU A 601 -14.60 -3.54 18.89
CA LEU A 601 -15.50 -3.96 17.82
C LEU A 601 -16.96 -4.15 18.30
N GLU A 602 -17.17 -4.75 19.47
CA GLU A 602 -18.50 -4.95 20.05
C GLU A 602 -19.20 -3.61 20.35
N ALA A 603 -18.45 -2.61 20.82
CA ALA A 603 -18.99 -1.27 21.06
C ALA A 603 -19.63 -0.65 19.81
N PHE A 604 -18.95 -0.75 18.66
CA PHE A 604 -19.49 -0.25 17.38
C PHE A 604 -20.69 -1.06 16.88
N HIS A 605 -20.74 -2.36 17.18
CA HIS A 605 -21.90 -3.18 16.84
C HIS A 605 -23.18 -2.72 17.56
N VAL A 606 -23.07 -2.37 18.85
CA VAL A 606 -24.21 -1.92 19.66
C VAL A 606 -24.78 -0.60 19.12
N VAL A 607 -23.92 0.36 18.74
CA VAL A 607 -24.34 1.66 18.19
C VAL A 607 -25.11 1.50 16.87
N HIS A 608 -24.62 0.67 15.95
CA HIS A 608 -25.28 0.45 14.65
C HIS A 608 -26.69 -0.17 14.81
N ARG A 609 -26.90 -0.97 15.85
CA ARG A 609 -28.21 -1.55 16.19
C ARG A 609 -29.22 -0.51 16.67
N LEU A 610 -28.75 0.55 17.34
CA LEU A 610 -29.59 1.62 17.87
C LEU A 610 -30.02 2.59 16.76
N GLU A 611 -29.13 2.91 15.82
CA GLU A 611 -29.46 3.75 14.66
C GLU A 611 -30.50 3.08 13.74
N LYS A 612 -30.39 1.77 13.50
CA LYS A 612 -31.38 1.01 12.72
C LYS A 612 -32.77 0.87 13.36
N LYS A 613 -32.93 1.20 14.64
CA LYS A 613 -34.23 1.26 15.32
C LYS A 613 -34.82 2.68 15.38
N ALA A 614 -34.02 3.71 15.07
CA ALA A 614 -34.39 5.11 15.16
C ALA A 614 -34.79 5.73 13.80
N ASN A 615 -34.49 5.05 12.70
CA ASN A 615 -35.07 5.28 11.36
C ASN A 615 -36.10 4.20 11.05
#